data_AF-A0A7L3VLD7-F1
#
_entry.id   AF-A0A7L3VLD7-F1
#
_cell.length_a   1.000
_cell.length_b   1.000
_cell.length_c   1.000
_cell.angle_alpha   90.00
_cell.angle_beta   90.00
_cell.angle_gamma   90.00
#
_symmetry.space_group_name_H-M   'P 1'
#
loop_
_entity.id
_entity.type
_entity.pdbx_description
1 polymer ?
#
loop_
_entity_poly.entity_id
_entity_poly.type
_entity_poly.pdbx_seq_one_letter_code
_entity_poly.pdbx_strand_id
1 'polypeptide(L)'
;QLSCLLRMVTLHGIPQDWDTYPQDLLLFLSPSDYAGNCSQFFINVGKANEDVLPKEAPQRQQLLLEALECLGIPGTQINKTNAEVLGWLVCELDGDYIRGSGGTLLKDLSQCGSFLPEQEEAIRDVLSSGNTTFGPPSAWSAFTLSELSGLIPVLGPSILQQIPK
;
A
#
# COMPACT_ATOMS: atom_id res chain seq x y z
N GLN A 1 -17.85 -15.94 -1.49
CA GLN A 1 -17.90 -16.96 -0.42
C GLN A 1 -17.46 -16.39 0.93
N LEU A 2 -16.34 -15.65 0.98
CA LEU A 2 -15.83 -15.03 2.21
C LEU A 2 -16.81 -14.03 2.86
N SER A 3 -17.48 -13.18 2.08
CA SER A 3 -18.51 -12.27 2.61
C SER A 3 -19.69 -12.99 3.28
N CYS A 4 -20.08 -14.17 2.77
CA CYS A 4 -21.10 -15.01 3.41
C CYS A 4 -20.58 -15.64 4.70
N LEU A 5 -19.33 -16.12 4.70
CA LEU A 5 -18.69 -16.66 5.90
C LEU A 5 -18.60 -15.60 7.00
N LEU A 6 -18.25 -14.36 6.65
CA LEU A 6 -18.20 -13.25 7.59
C LEU A 6 -19.56 -13.05 8.27
N ARG A 7 -20.66 -13.02 7.51
CA ARG A 7 -22.02 -12.91 8.06
C ARG A 7 -22.38 -14.03 9.02
N MET A 8 -21.89 -15.25 8.77
CA MET A 8 -22.13 -16.39 9.66
C MET A 8 -21.33 -16.26 10.95
N VAL A 9 -20.08 -15.82 10.84
CA VAL A 9 -19.18 -15.63 11.99
C VAL A 9 -19.66 -14.50 12.89
N THR A 10 -20.21 -13.42 12.33
CA THR A 10 -20.72 -12.27 13.10
C THR A 10 -22.19 -12.40 13.53
N LEU A 11 -22.87 -13.50 13.19
CA LEU A 11 -24.30 -13.71 13.44
C LEU A 11 -24.68 -13.58 14.93
N HIS A 12 -23.75 -13.95 15.82
CA HIS A 12 -23.96 -13.97 17.27
C HIS A 12 -23.13 -12.91 18.01
N GLY A 13 -22.64 -11.89 17.29
CA GLY A 13 -21.82 -10.80 17.82
C GLY A 13 -20.42 -10.77 17.21
N ILE A 14 -19.61 -9.80 17.63
CA ILE A 14 -18.24 -9.61 17.15
C ILE A 14 -17.31 -10.65 17.81
N PRO A 15 -16.67 -11.55 17.03
CA PRO A 15 -15.64 -12.46 17.53
C PRO A 15 -14.52 -11.69 18.24
N GLN A 16 -13.94 -12.31 19.27
CA GLN A 16 -12.81 -11.75 20.00
C GLN A 16 -11.48 -12.34 19.51
N ASP A 17 -11.55 -13.51 18.88
CA ASP A 17 -10.47 -14.40 18.47
C ASP A 17 -10.24 -14.34 16.94
N TRP A 18 -10.15 -13.12 16.40
CA TRP A 18 -9.95 -12.89 14.96
C TRP A 18 -8.69 -13.53 14.39
N ASP A 19 -7.70 -13.81 15.24
CA ASP A 19 -6.47 -14.53 14.91
C ASP A 19 -6.67 -16.01 14.55
N THR A 20 -7.82 -16.59 14.89
CA THR A 20 -8.20 -17.96 14.52
C THR A 20 -8.87 -18.07 13.15
N TYR A 21 -9.23 -16.93 12.54
CA TYR A 21 -9.92 -16.86 11.26
C TYR A 21 -8.97 -16.45 10.12
N PRO A 22 -9.28 -16.79 8.86
CA PRO A 22 -8.53 -16.28 7.72
C PRO A 22 -8.53 -14.75 7.68
N GLN A 23 -7.35 -14.14 7.54
CA GLN A 23 -7.20 -12.68 7.50
C GLN A 23 -8.00 -12.04 6.36
N ASP A 24 -8.22 -12.76 5.26
CA ASP A 24 -9.00 -12.31 4.11
C ASP A 24 -10.48 -12.00 4.44
N LEU A 25 -10.99 -12.49 5.58
CA LEU A 25 -12.31 -12.09 6.07
C LEU A 25 -12.36 -10.62 6.49
N LEU A 26 -11.24 -10.08 6.97
CA LEU A 26 -11.14 -8.69 7.43
C LEU A 26 -11.31 -7.69 6.28
N LEU A 27 -11.06 -8.11 5.04
CA LEU A 27 -11.30 -7.31 3.83
C LEU A 27 -12.77 -6.94 3.62
N PHE A 28 -13.70 -7.61 4.33
CA PHE A 28 -15.14 -7.37 4.24
C PHE A 28 -15.72 -6.84 5.57
N LEU A 29 -14.88 -6.55 6.57
CA LEU A 29 -15.27 -6.10 7.90
C LEU A 29 -15.00 -4.60 8.04
N SER A 30 -15.85 -3.88 8.79
CA SER A 30 -15.54 -2.51 9.20
C SER A 30 -14.63 -2.53 10.43
N PRO A 31 -13.70 -1.58 10.60
CA PRO A 31 -12.90 -1.44 11.82
C PRO A 31 -13.72 -1.39 13.11
N SER A 32 -14.96 -0.89 13.06
CA SER A 32 -15.87 -0.87 14.23
C SER A 32 -16.35 -2.25 14.66
N ASP A 33 -16.35 -3.22 13.74
CA ASP A 33 -16.77 -4.59 13.98
C ASP A 33 -15.58 -5.51 14.33
N TYR A 34 -14.42 -4.92 14.62
CA TYR A 34 -13.22 -5.62 15.07
C TYR A 34 -13.03 -5.42 16.58
N ALA A 35 -12.80 -6.51 17.31
CA ALA A 35 -12.67 -6.46 18.77
C ALA A 35 -11.37 -5.81 19.28
N GLY A 36 -10.34 -5.74 18.43
CA GLY A 36 -9.04 -5.15 18.77
C GLY A 36 -8.96 -3.66 18.45
N ASN A 37 -7.76 -3.08 18.59
CA ASN A 37 -7.52 -1.71 18.16
C ASN A 37 -7.44 -1.60 16.63
N CYS A 38 -7.73 -0.40 16.10
CA CYS A 38 -7.79 -0.17 14.66
C CYS A 38 -6.44 -0.41 13.97
N SER A 39 -5.30 -0.10 14.61
CA SER A 39 -3.98 -0.31 14.01
C SER A 39 -3.71 -1.80 13.81
N GLN A 40 -4.09 -2.64 14.76
CA GLN A 40 -3.98 -4.09 14.66
C GLN A 40 -4.91 -4.66 13.58
N PHE A 41 -6.11 -4.09 13.42
CA PHE A 41 -6.99 -4.40 12.31
C PHE A 41 -6.28 -4.15 10.97
N PHE A 42 -5.72 -2.96 10.77
CA PHE A 42 -5.06 -2.63 9.51
C PHE A 42 -3.73 -3.34 9.28
N ILE A 43 -2.97 -3.69 10.33
CA ILE A 43 -1.83 -4.62 10.20
C ILE A 43 -2.26 -5.96 9.60
N ASN A 44 -3.43 -6.47 9.98
CA ASN A 44 -3.94 -7.73 9.46
C ASN A 44 -4.54 -7.57 8.06
N VAL A 45 -5.27 -6.48 7.79
CA VAL A 45 -5.77 -6.14 6.46
C VAL A 45 -4.63 -5.99 5.46
N GLY A 46 -3.57 -5.26 5.81
CA GLY A 46 -2.40 -5.03 4.96
C GLY A 46 -1.59 -6.30 4.67
N LYS A 47 -1.79 -7.38 5.44
CA LYS A 47 -1.19 -8.72 5.22
C LYS A 47 -2.12 -9.70 4.52
N ALA A 48 -3.42 -9.39 4.44
CA ALA A 48 -4.39 -10.24 3.78
C ALA A 48 -4.10 -10.33 2.28
N ASN A 49 -4.61 -11.37 1.63
CA ASN A 49 -4.42 -11.56 0.21
C ASN A 49 -5.26 -10.55 -0.59
N GLU A 50 -4.60 -9.57 -1.20
CA GLU A 50 -5.26 -8.52 -1.98
C GLU A 50 -6.04 -9.04 -3.19
N ASP A 51 -5.68 -10.21 -3.75
CA ASP A 51 -6.34 -10.81 -4.91
C ASP A 51 -7.78 -11.25 -4.62
N VAL A 52 -8.17 -11.31 -3.34
CA VAL A 52 -9.54 -11.56 -2.90
C VAL A 52 -10.47 -10.39 -3.29
N LEU A 53 -9.93 -9.17 -3.35
CA LEU A 53 -10.64 -7.99 -3.83
C LEU A 53 -10.19 -7.64 -5.25
N PRO A 54 -11.08 -7.71 -6.25
CA PRO A 54 -10.78 -7.21 -7.60
C PRO A 54 -10.25 -5.78 -7.55
N LYS A 55 -9.35 -5.42 -8.47
CA LYS A 55 -8.70 -4.10 -8.45
C LYS A 55 -9.71 -2.95 -8.52
N GLU A 56 -10.82 -3.15 -9.21
CA GLU A 56 -11.89 -2.15 -9.37
C GLU A 56 -12.89 -2.13 -8.20
N ALA A 57 -12.69 -2.98 -7.18
CA ALA A 57 -13.59 -3.06 -6.05
C ALA A 57 -13.51 -1.76 -5.22
N PRO A 58 -14.62 -1.02 -5.05
CA PRO A 58 -14.63 0.21 -4.26
C PRO A 58 -14.20 -0.01 -2.80
N GLN A 59 -14.29 -1.24 -2.32
CA GLN A 59 -13.81 -1.68 -1.01
C GLN A 59 -12.32 -1.42 -0.81
N ARG A 60 -11.47 -1.50 -1.85
CA ARG A 60 -10.03 -1.21 -1.72
C ARG A 60 -9.80 0.24 -1.30
N GLN A 61 -10.47 1.17 -1.96
CA GLN A 61 -10.42 2.60 -1.61
C GLN A 61 -11.03 2.88 -0.23
N GLN A 62 -12.13 2.21 0.11
CA GLN A 62 -12.75 2.35 1.43
C GLN A 62 -11.79 1.91 2.54
N LEU A 63 -11.16 0.75 2.41
CA LEU A 63 -10.17 0.25 3.37
C LEU A 63 -8.99 1.21 3.51
N LEU A 64 -8.50 1.79 2.41
CA LEU A 64 -7.46 2.79 2.47
C LEU A 64 -7.89 4.01 3.30
N LEU A 65 -9.07 4.59 3.02
CA LEU A 65 -9.55 5.78 3.73
C LEU A 65 -9.71 5.52 5.24
N GLU A 66 -10.28 4.38 5.60
CA GLU A 66 -10.43 3.96 6.99
C GLU A 66 -9.07 3.72 7.67
N ALA A 67 -8.08 3.20 6.93
CA ALA A 67 -6.71 3.01 7.42
C ALA A 67 -6.02 4.34 7.70
N LEU A 68 -6.13 5.30 6.78
CA LEU A 68 -5.57 6.64 6.91
C LEU A 68 -6.17 7.38 8.12
N GLU A 69 -7.49 7.24 8.31
CA GLU A 69 -8.19 7.79 9.49
C GLU A 69 -7.70 7.14 10.79
N CYS A 70 -7.63 5.80 10.84
CA CYS A 70 -7.13 5.06 12.00
C CYS A 70 -5.70 5.47 12.39
N LEU A 71 -4.84 5.67 11.39
CA LEU A 71 -3.43 6.02 11.60
C LEU A 71 -3.24 7.51 11.92
N GLY A 72 -4.27 8.34 11.79
CA GLY A 72 -4.22 9.77 12.10
C GLY A 72 -3.18 10.52 11.27
N ILE A 73 -3.07 10.19 9.98
CA ILE A 73 -2.00 10.69 9.12
C ILE A 73 -2.17 12.18 8.84
N PRO A 74 -1.19 13.03 9.18
CA PRO A 74 -1.27 14.47 8.92
C PRO A 74 -0.93 14.75 7.44
N GLY A 75 -1.93 15.19 6.67
CA GLY A 75 -1.74 15.49 5.25
C GLY A 75 -1.40 14.23 4.45
N THR A 76 -0.41 14.34 3.57
CA THR A 76 -0.06 13.27 2.60
C THR A 76 1.26 12.54 2.93
N GLN A 77 1.75 12.70 4.16
CA GLN A 77 3.06 12.19 4.59
C GLN A 77 2.95 10.82 5.25
N ILE A 78 3.22 9.76 4.50
CA ILE A 78 3.29 8.38 5.01
C ILE A 78 4.73 8.08 5.43
N ASN A 79 4.94 7.84 6.72
CA ASN A 79 6.23 7.36 7.21
C ASN A 79 6.34 5.83 7.06
N LYS A 80 7.54 5.29 7.27
CA LYS A 80 7.81 3.85 7.16
C LYS A 80 6.92 2.98 8.06
N THR A 81 6.70 3.37 9.31
CA THR A 81 5.86 2.62 10.25
C THR A 81 4.41 2.53 9.76
N ASN A 82 3.88 3.63 9.22
CA ASN A 82 2.53 3.66 8.66
C ASN A 82 2.44 2.84 7.37
N ALA A 83 3.46 2.90 6.50
CA ALA A 83 3.52 2.05 5.31
C ALA A 83 3.54 0.55 5.66
N GLU A 84 4.27 0.15 6.70
CA GLU A 84 4.28 -1.22 7.22
C GLU A 84 2.90 -1.67 7.74
N VAL A 85 2.10 -0.76 8.32
CA VAL A 85 0.72 -1.05 8.72
C VAL A 85 -0.20 -1.16 7.51
N LEU A 86 -0.06 -0.28 6.52
CA LEU A 86 -0.88 -0.27 5.31
C LEU A 86 -0.68 -1.54 4.46
N GLY A 87 0.56 -2.06 4.39
CA GLY A 87 0.88 -3.24 3.58
C GLY A 87 0.47 -3.03 2.12
N TRP A 88 -0.31 -3.96 1.55
CA TRP A 88 -0.75 -3.85 0.15
C TRP A 88 -1.60 -2.60 -0.13
N LEU A 89 -2.23 -1.98 0.88
CA LEU A 89 -3.00 -0.74 0.71
C LEU A 89 -2.13 0.45 0.25
N VAL A 90 -0.79 0.37 0.38
CA VAL A 90 0.12 1.35 -0.23
C VAL A 90 -0.10 1.47 -1.74
N CYS A 91 -0.52 0.39 -2.41
CA CYS A 91 -0.79 0.37 -3.85
C CYS A 91 -2.06 1.16 -4.23
N GLU A 92 -2.91 1.50 -3.26
CA GLU A 92 -4.13 2.28 -3.46
C GLU A 92 -3.90 3.79 -3.24
N LEU A 93 -2.71 4.19 -2.76
CA LEU A 93 -2.39 5.60 -2.52
C LEU A 93 -2.36 6.40 -3.83
N ASP A 94 -2.99 7.57 -3.85
CA ASP A 94 -2.97 8.46 -5.01
C ASP A 94 -1.60 9.15 -5.21
N GLY A 95 -1.50 9.95 -6.27
CA GLY A 95 -0.28 10.67 -6.62
C GLY A 95 0.17 11.67 -5.54
N ASP A 96 -0.75 12.26 -4.78
CA ASP A 96 -0.45 13.25 -3.75
C ASP A 96 0.21 12.60 -2.53
N TYR A 97 -0.24 11.42 -2.11
CA TYR A 97 0.41 10.63 -1.07
C TYR A 97 1.79 10.13 -1.49
N ILE A 98 1.95 9.69 -2.74
CA ILE A 98 3.24 9.24 -3.28
C ILE A 98 4.24 10.41 -3.29
N ARG A 99 3.84 11.57 -3.83
CA ARG A 99 4.70 12.78 -3.87
C ARG A 99 5.01 13.30 -2.48
N GLY A 100 4.00 13.37 -1.61
CA GLY A 100 4.13 13.82 -0.24
C GLY A 100 5.17 12.99 0.49
N SER A 101 5.01 11.67 0.48
CA SER A 101 5.87 10.74 1.22
C SER A 101 7.28 10.60 0.62
N GLY A 102 7.49 11.04 -0.62
CA GLY A 102 8.76 11.04 -1.31
C GLY A 102 9.38 9.64 -1.41
N GLY A 103 10.69 9.54 -1.17
CA GLY A 103 11.44 8.28 -1.27
C GLY A 103 11.02 7.19 -0.27
N THR A 104 10.21 7.52 0.74
CA THR A 104 9.83 6.59 1.83
C THR A 104 9.07 5.38 1.32
N LEU A 105 8.19 5.57 0.32
CA LEU A 105 7.29 4.53 -0.17
C LEU A 105 7.84 3.72 -1.35
N LEU A 106 9.00 4.10 -1.92
CA LEU A 106 9.46 3.51 -3.18
C LEU A 106 9.67 1.99 -3.11
N LYS A 107 10.10 1.47 -1.95
CA LYS A 107 10.28 0.03 -1.75
C LYS A 107 8.95 -0.70 -1.59
N ASP A 108 7.98 -0.09 -0.90
CA ASP A 108 6.64 -0.66 -0.75
C ASP A 108 5.90 -0.65 -2.09
N LEU A 109 5.97 0.47 -2.82
CA LEU A 109 5.43 0.62 -4.17
C LEU A 109 6.06 -0.38 -5.14
N SER A 110 7.34 -0.75 -4.98
CA SER A 110 7.97 -1.76 -5.86
C SER A 110 7.37 -3.16 -5.73
N GLN A 111 6.51 -3.40 -4.73
CA GLN A 111 5.76 -4.63 -4.57
C GLN A 111 4.37 -4.60 -5.25
N CYS A 112 3.92 -3.42 -5.72
CA CYS A 112 2.62 -3.28 -6.36
C CYS A 112 2.61 -3.86 -7.78
N GLY A 113 1.52 -4.54 -8.14
CA GLY A 113 1.42 -5.20 -9.45
C GLY A 113 1.19 -4.25 -10.63
N SER A 114 0.52 -3.11 -10.43
CA SER A 114 0.27 -2.13 -11.49
C SER A 114 -0.23 -0.79 -10.93
N PHE A 115 0.01 0.28 -11.67
CA PHE A 115 -0.28 1.65 -11.25
C PHE A 115 -1.30 2.33 -12.16
N LEU A 116 -1.99 3.33 -11.63
CA LEU A 116 -2.73 4.31 -12.41
C LEU A 116 -1.77 5.33 -13.05
N PRO A 117 -2.14 5.98 -14.16
CA PRO A 117 -1.27 6.96 -14.83
C PRO A 117 -0.76 8.07 -13.90
N GLU A 118 -1.60 8.55 -12.97
CA GLU A 118 -1.25 9.57 -12.00
C GLU A 118 -0.23 9.07 -10.96
N GLN A 119 -0.37 7.81 -10.50
CA GLN A 119 0.60 7.18 -9.61
C GLN A 119 1.95 7.01 -10.32
N GLU A 120 1.94 6.60 -11.59
CA GLU A 120 3.16 6.48 -12.38
C GLU A 120 3.91 7.82 -12.52
N GLU A 121 3.17 8.90 -12.78
CA GLU A 121 3.73 10.25 -12.85
C GLU A 121 4.34 10.67 -11.50
N ALA A 122 3.61 10.44 -10.40
CA ALA A 122 4.10 10.71 -9.05
C ALA A 122 5.39 9.94 -8.72
N ILE A 123 5.44 8.65 -9.07
CA ILE A 123 6.63 7.80 -8.88
C ILE A 123 7.82 8.36 -9.68
N ARG A 124 7.61 8.72 -10.95
CA ARG A 124 8.67 9.31 -11.80
C ARG A 124 9.21 10.60 -11.21
N ASP A 125 8.35 11.45 -10.68
CA ASP A 125 8.76 12.73 -10.11
C ASP A 125 9.54 12.56 -8.81
N VAL A 126 9.12 11.62 -7.94
CA VAL A 126 9.87 11.26 -6.74
C VAL A 126 11.25 10.72 -7.11
N LEU A 127 11.35 9.77 -8.06
CA LEU A 127 12.61 9.19 -8.48
C LEU A 127 13.54 10.22 -9.14
N SER A 128 12.98 11.09 -9.99
CA SER A 128 13.74 12.13 -10.71
C SER A 128 14.25 13.23 -9.80
N SER A 129 13.59 13.49 -8.67
CA SER A 129 14.06 14.47 -7.68
C SER A 129 15.43 14.13 -7.11
N GLY A 130 15.81 12.83 -7.08
CA GLY A 130 17.01 12.33 -6.43
C GLY A 130 17.03 12.50 -4.91
N ASN A 131 16.00 13.11 -4.31
CA ASN A 131 15.86 13.31 -2.87
C ASN A 131 15.28 12.07 -2.20
N THR A 132 15.94 10.94 -2.41
CA THR A 132 15.55 9.63 -1.88
C THR A 132 16.77 8.96 -1.28
N THR A 133 16.57 7.90 -0.49
CA THR A 133 17.67 7.07 0.02
C THR A 133 18.46 6.38 -1.09
N PHE A 134 17.91 6.29 -2.30
CA PHE A 134 18.55 5.72 -3.49
C PHE A 134 19.36 6.74 -4.29
N GLY A 135 19.22 8.04 -3.98
CA GLY A 135 19.84 9.12 -4.75
C GLY A 135 19.25 9.31 -6.16
N PRO A 136 19.88 10.16 -7.00
CA PRO A 136 19.44 10.39 -8.36
C PRO A 136 19.68 9.16 -9.26
N PRO A 137 18.92 9.00 -10.36
CA PRO A 137 19.08 7.87 -11.28
C PRO A 137 20.50 7.62 -11.80
N SER A 138 21.29 8.68 -11.96
CA SER A 138 22.69 8.61 -12.38
C SER A 138 23.65 7.98 -11.37
N ALA A 139 23.23 7.81 -10.12
CA ALA A 139 23.99 7.15 -9.05
C ALA A 139 23.49 5.72 -8.78
N TRP A 140 22.47 5.24 -9.49
CA TRP A 140 21.89 3.93 -9.22
C TRP A 140 22.84 2.79 -9.58
N SER A 141 22.87 1.81 -8.69
CA SER A 141 23.63 0.57 -8.87
C SER A 141 22.71 -0.58 -9.29
N ALA A 142 23.29 -1.71 -9.69
CA ALA A 142 22.52 -2.95 -9.90
C ALA A 142 21.71 -3.35 -8.66
N PHE A 143 22.23 -3.07 -7.45
CA PHE A 143 21.50 -3.29 -6.19
C PHE A 143 20.27 -2.39 -6.09
N THR A 144 20.40 -1.10 -6.43
CA THR A 144 19.27 -0.16 -6.46
C THR A 144 18.18 -0.62 -7.44
N LEU A 145 18.57 -1.07 -8.63
CA LEU A 145 17.63 -1.61 -9.62
C LEU A 145 16.94 -2.89 -9.15
N SER A 146 17.63 -3.73 -8.38
CA SER A 146 17.04 -4.91 -7.77
C SER A 146 16.00 -4.56 -6.69
N GLU A 147 16.26 -3.56 -5.86
CA GLU A 147 15.32 -3.12 -4.82
C GLU A 147 14.07 -2.43 -5.42
N LEU A 148 14.24 -1.77 -6.57
CA LEU A 148 13.18 -1.04 -7.28
C LEU A 148 12.62 -1.81 -8.48
N SER A 149 12.79 -3.14 -8.53
CA SER A 149 12.52 -3.92 -9.73
C SER A 149 11.07 -3.79 -10.24
N GLY A 150 10.10 -3.72 -9.33
CA GLY A 150 8.68 -3.52 -9.70
C GLY A 150 8.36 -2.12 -10.24
N LEU A 151 9.25 -1.15 -10.07
CA LEU A 151 9.10 0.20 -10.63
C LEU A 151 9.78 0.36 -11.99
N ILE A 152 10.54 -0.64 -12.47
CA ILE A 152 11.23 -0.58 -13.78
C ILE A 152 10.26 -0.25 -14.94
N PRO A 153 9.04 -0.84 -15.02
CA PRO A 153 8.08 -0.48 -16.07
C PRO A 153 7.65 0.99 -16.04
N VAL A 154 7.79 1.66 -14.90
CA VAL A 154 7.34 3.04 -14.67
C VAL A 154 8.41 4.07 -15.02
N LEU A 155 9.71 3.73 -14.99
CA LEU A 155 10.82 4.71 -15.06
C LEU A 155 10.77 5.67 -16.26
N GLY A 156 10.24 5.22 -17.41
CA GLY A 156 10.15 6.04 -18.62
C GLY A 156 11.53 6.41 -19.22
N PRO A 157 11.56 6.98 -20.44
CA PRO A 157 12.83 7.16 -21.17
C PRO A 157 13.83 8.11 -20.50
N SER A 158 13.35 9.17 -19.84
CA SER A 158 14.19 10.20 -19.22
C SER A 158 15.00 9.68 -18.03
N ILE A 159 14.43 8.78 -17.22
CA ILE A 159 15.13 8.14 -16.11
C ILE A 159 16.05 7.04 -16.64
N LEU A 160 15.55 6.19 -17.55
CA LEU A 160 16.34 5.07 -18.10
C LEU A 160 17.66 5.52 -18.76
N GLN A 161 17.66 6.67 -19.42
CA GLN A 161 18.88 7.22 -20.05
C GLN A 161 19.93 7.72 -19.05
N GLN A 162 19.55 7.97 -17.80
CA GLN A 162 20.46 8.44 -16.76
C GLN A 162 21.16 7.29 -16.03
N ILE A 163 20.57 6.09 -16.05
CA ILE A 163 21.10 4.93 -15.32
C ILE A 163 22.46 4.53 -15.92
N PRO A 164 23.52 4.38 -15.08
CA PRO A 164 24.82 3.92 -15.54
C PRO A 164 24.74 2.58 -16.28
N LYS A 165 25.54 2.43 -17.35
CA LYS A 165 25.65 1.20 -18.13
C LYS A 165 26.49 0.14 -17.43
#